data_AF-A0A2C5X2D2-F1
#
_entry.id   AF-A0A2C5X2D2-F1
#
_cell.length_a   1.000
_cell.length_b   1.000
_cell.length_c   1.000
_cell.angle_alpha   90.00
_cell.angle_beta   90.00
_cell.angle_gamma   90.00
#
_symmetry.space_group_name_H-M   'P 1'
#
loop_
_entity.id
_entity.type
_entity.pdbx_description
1 polymer ?
#
loop_
_entity_poly.entity_id
_entity_poly.type
_entity_poly.pdbx_seq_one_letter_code
_entity_poly.pdbx_strand_id
1 'polypeptide(L)'
;MQSTPKTADHEAAPTSNPRYCNTPACQRTAADLPSNLPPNYADLDPCSSFKELACNGWRLKHEPKPGQHRISTTTLIQDRSNGIIREIGEDPLPTGIDPSSLDAQNFYKMKAIYNSYMDVDP
;
A
#
# COMPACT_ATOMS: atom_id res chain seq x y z
N MET A 1 -1.30 20.93 44.03
CA MET A 1 -1.45 19.51 43.64
C MET A 1 -1.86 19.49 42.18
N GLN A 2 -1.22 18.59 41.42
CA GLN A 2 -1.16 18.55 39.97
C GLN A 2 -2.51 18.27 39.29
N SER A 3 -2.67 18.76 38.06
CA SER A 3 -3.25 18.01 36.95
C SER A 3 -2.89 18.69 35.63
N THR A 4 -2.09 18.01 34.81
CA THR A 4 -2.10 18.12 33.35
C THR A 4 -2.75 16.86 32.80
N PRO A 5 -3.35 16.93 31.61
CA PRO A 5 -2.95 16.00 30.56
C PRO A 5 -2.36 16.75 29.37
N LYS A 6 -1.20 16.27 28.97
CA LYS A 6 -0.34 16.69 27.86
C LYS A 6 -1.12 16.59 26.54
N THR A 7 -1.42 17.73 25.92
CA THR A 7 -1.88 17.78 24.53
C THR A 7 -0.76 17.21 23.67
N ALA A 8 -1.09 16.27 22.78
CA ALA A 8 -0.13 15.72 21.84
C ALA A 8 0.40 16.85 20.95
N ASP A 9 1.67 17.19 21.13
CA ASP A 9 2.39 18.07 20.23
C ASP A 9 2.46 17.37 18.87
N HIS A 10 1.56 17.74 17.95
CA HIS A 10 1.87 17.62 16.54
C HIS A 10 3.00 18.59 16.26
N GLU A 11 4.23 18.12 16.45
CA GLU A 11 5.44 18.86 16.08
C GLU A 11 5.31 19.27 14.61
N ALA A 12 5.17 20.58 14.40
CA ALA A 12 5.10 21.17 13.08
C ALA A 12 6.38 20.77 12.34
N ALA A 13 6.21 20.04 11.24
CA ALA A 13 7.33 19.64 10.39
C ALA A 13 8.18 20.87 10.02
N PRO A 14 9.53 20.75 10.03
CA PRO A 14 10.42 21.86 9.79
C PRO A 14 10.15 22.52 8.45
N THR A 15 10.29 23.84 8.45
CA THR A 15 9.85 24.79 7.43
C THR A 15 10.24 24.37 6.02
N SER A 16 9.22 24.20 5.18
CA SER A 16 9.31 24.03 3.74
C SER A 16 10.16 25.13 3.11
N ASN A 17 11.06 24.78 2.20
CA ASN A 17 11.35 25.70 1.11
C ASN A 17 10.01 25.91 0.38
N PRO A 18 9.38 27.10 0.37
CA PRO A 18 7.98 27.24 -0.02
C PRO A 18 7.69 26.86 -1.48
N ARG A 19 8.74 26.54 -2.27
CA ARG A 19 8.64 26.09 -3.65
C ARG A 19 8.62 24.57 -3.84
N TYR A 20 9.09 23.76 -2.89
CA TYR A 20 9.15 22.31 -3.04
C TYR A 20 8.81 21.58 -1.74
N CYS A 21 8.08 20.46 -1.86
CA CYS A 21 7.80 19.61 -0.72
C CYS A 21 9.01 18.75 -0.36
N ASN A 22 9.49 18.87 0.89
CA ASN A 22 10.64 18.12 1.39
C ASN A 22 10.28 17.13 2.51
N THR A 23 9.00 16.78 2.67
CA THR A 23 8.60 15.75 3.64
C THR A 23 9.18 14.39 3.22
N PRO A 24 9.40 13.45 4.15
CA PRO A 24 9.85 12.10 3.80
C PRO A 24 8.94 11.41 2.77
N ALA A 25 7.63 11.67 2.82
CA ALA A 25 6.68 11.15 1.84
C ALA A 25 6.94 11.73 0.43
N CYS A 26 7.14 13.04 0.32
CA CYS A 26 7.46 13.68 -0.95
C CYS A 26 8.79 13.19 -1.54
N GLN A 27 9.82 13.01 -0.70
CA GLN A 27 11.11 12.49 -1.14
C GLN A 27 11.01 11.05 -1.66
N ARG A 28 10.29 10.17 -0.95
CA ARG A 28 10.06 8.78 -1.42
C ARG A 28 9.35 8.76 -2.76
N THR A 29 8.24 9.49 -2.87
CA THR A 29 7.48 9.56 -4.13
C THR A 29 8.33 10.13 -5.27
N ALA A 30 9.13 11.18 -5.03
CA ALA A 30 10.01 11.76 -6.03
C ALA A 30 11.11 10.80 -6.48
N ALA A 31 11.64 9.96 -5.57
CA ALA A 31 12.61 8.91 -5.90
C ALA A 31 11.99 7.77 -6.72
N ASP A 32 10.71 7.45 -6.49
CA ASP A 32 10.00 6.39 -7.18
C ASP A 32 9.58 6.79 -8.61
N LEU A 33 9.29 8.07 -8.87
CA LEU A 33 8.81 8.56 -10.16
C LEU A 33 9.74 8.19 -11.35
N PRO A 34 11.06 8.47 -11.31
CA PRO A 34 11.97 8.09 -12.39
C PRO A 34 11.99 6.59 -12.68
N SER A 35 11.73 5.75 -11.68
CA SER A 35 11.72 4.29 -11.86
C SER A 35 10.58 3.79 -12.76
N ASN A 36 9.54 4.60 -12.96
CA ASN A 36 8.37 4.29 -13.80
C ASN A 36 8.52 4.80 -15.24
N LEU A 37 9.48 5.70 -15.48
CA LEU A 37 9.79 6.25 -16.80
C LEU A 37 10.59 5.23 -17.65
N PRO A 38 10.41 5.20 -18.97
CA PRO A 38 11.23 4.36 -19.84
C PRO A 38 12.69 4.84 -19.90
N PRO A 39 13.66 3.98 -20.26
CA PRO A 39 15.07 4.36 -20.35
C PRO A 39 15.35 5.55 -21.28
N ASN A 40 14.54 5.72 -22.33
CA ASN A 40 14.64 6.80 -23.32
C ASN A 40 13.66 7.96 -23.05
N TYR A 41 13.22 8.17 -21.81
CA TYR A 41 12.21 9.17 -21.46
C TYR A 41 12.54 10.60 -21.93
N ALA A 42 13.82 10.95 -22.04
CA ALA A 42 14.27 12.27 -22.47
C ALA A 42 14.01 12.56 -23.95
N ASP A 43 13.85 11.51 -24.78
CA ASP A 43 13.61 11.62 -26.22
C ASP A 43 12.11 11.60 -26.57
N LEU A 44 11.25 11.34 -25.59
CA LEU A 44 9.80 11.24 -25.77
C LEU A 44 9.15 12.62 -25.60
N ASP A 45 8.43 13.07 -26.62
CA ASP A 45 7.57 14.24 -26.51
C ASP A 45 6.32 13.89 -25.67
N PRO A 46 6.11 14.51 -24.49
CA PRO A 46 4.95 14.24 -23.65
C PRO A 46 3.63 14.60 -24.32
N CYS A 47 3.61 15.54 -25.27
CA CYS A 47 2.38 15.97 -25.95
C CYS A 47 1.86 14.90 -26.93
N SER A 48 2.75 14.15 -27.56
CA SER A 48 2.40 13.11 -28.53
C SER A 48 2.49 11.69 -27.97
N SER A 49 3.34 11.45 -26.96
CA SER A 49 3.71 10.11 -26.49
C SER A 49 3.56 9.93 -24.97
N PHE A 50 2.61 10.64 -24.35
CA PHE A 50 2.43 10.65 -22.89
C PHE A 50 2.33 9.26 -22.26
N LYS A 51 1.59 8.33 -22.89
CA LYS A 51 1.43 6.96 -22.38
C LYS A 51 2.77 6.21 -22.34
N GLU A 52 3.60 6.40 -23.36
CA GLU A 52 4.92 5.76 -23.40
C GLU A 52 5.83 6.34 -22.33
N LEU A 53 5.85 7.67 -22.22
CA LEU A 53 6.61 8.37 -21.21
C LEU A 53 6.20 7.97 -19.78
N ALA A 54 4.90 7.95 -19.48
CA ALA A 54 4.40 7.77 -18.12
C ALA A 54 4.35 6.30 -17.67
N CYS A 55 4.17 5.33 -18.58
CA CYS A 55 3.85 3.95 -18.21
C CYS A 55 4.82 2.89 -18.73
N ASN A 56 5.62 3.20 -19.76
CA ASN A 56 6.37 2.14 -20.44
C ASN A 56 7.52 1.59 -19.57
N GLY A 57 8.17 2.43 -18.76
CA GLY A 57 9.17 1.98 -17.80
C GLY A 57 8.59 1.03 -16.75
N TRP A 58 7.40 1.33 -16.22
CA TRP A 58 6.67 0.43 -15.32
C TRP A 58 6.34 -0.90 -16.01
N ARG A 59 5.81 -0.85 -17.23
CA ARG A 59 5.41 -2.05 -18.00
C ARG A 59 6.57 -3.01 -18.23
N LEU A 60 7.77 -2.49 -18.52
CA LEU A 60 8.97 -3.32 -18.74
C LEU A 60 9.39 -4.14 -17.50
N LYS A 61 8.92 -3.75 -16.31
CA LYS A 61 9.25 -4.41 -15.04
C LYS A 61 8.12 -5.30 -14.51
N HIS A 62 6.96 -5.28 -15.16
CA HIS A 62 5.75 -5.92 -14.66
C HIS A 62 5.09 -6.75 -15.76
N GLU A 63 5.54 -7.99 -15.92
CA GLU A 63 4.88 -8.97 -16.78
C GLU A 63 3.75 -9.69 -16.01
N PRO A 64 2.61 -9.98 -16.67
CA PRO A 64 1.56 -10.78 -16.05
C PRO A 64 2.05 -12.19 -15.68
N LYS A 65 1.61 -12.69 -14.53
CA LYS A 65 1.86 -14.08 -14.10
C LYS A 65 1.14 -15.07 -15.05
N PRO A 66 1.53 -16.36 -15.08
CA PRO A 66 0.76 -17.39 -15.78
C PRO A 66 -0.71 -17.38 -15.36
N GLY A 67 -1.63 -17.40 -16.33
CA GLY A 67 -3.08 -17.31 -16.10
C GLY A 67 -3.63 -15.89 -15.88
N GLN A 68 -2.76 -14.89 -15.75
CA GLN A 68 -3.17 -13.49 -15.63
C GLN A 68 -3.18 -12.81 -16.99
N HIS A 69 -4.34 -12.35 -17.45
CA HIS A 69 -4.46 -11.71 -18.77
C HIS A 69 -3.89 -10.27 -18.80
N ARG A 70 -3.92 -9.57 -17.66
CA ARG A 70 -3.47 -8.18 -17.55
C ARG A 70 -2.91 -7.90 -16.17
N ILE A 71 -1.85 -7.10 -16.13
CA ILE A 71 -1.33 -6.50 -14.90
C ILE A 71 -1.51 -4.98 -14.96
N SER A 72 -1.88 -4.39 -13.82
CA SER A 72 -1.98 -2.95 -13.63
C SER A 72 -1.56 -2.61 -12.20
N THR A 73 -1.37 -1.33 -11.92
CA THR A 73 -1.14 -0.85 -10.55
C THR A 73 -2.24 -1.31 -9.60
N THR A 74 -3.51 -1.34 -10.04
CA THR A 74 -4.62 -1.86 -9.23
C THR A 74 -4.46 -3.34 -8.91
N THR A 75 -3.92 -4.14 -9.83
CA THR A 75 -3.62 -5.55 -9.53
C THR A 75 -2.59 -5.67 -8.43
N LEU A 76 -1.52 -4.86 -8.44
CA LEU A 76 -0.51 -4.87 -7.38
C LEU A 76 -1.09 -4.43 -6.03
N ILE A 77 -1.97 -3.43 -6.04
CA ILE A 77 -2.68 -2.99 -4.83
C ILE A 77 -3.57 -4.12 -4.29
N GLN A 78 -4.30 -4.82 -5.17
CA GLN A 78 -5.15 -5.94 -4.78
C GLN A 78 -4.33 -7.10 -4.22
N ASP A 79 -3.22 -7.47 -4.87
CA ASP A 79 -2.31 -8.51 -4.39
C ASP A 79 -1.79 -8.17 -2.98
N ARG A 80 -1.39 -6.91 -2.74
CA ARG A 80 -0.95 -6.44 -1.42
C ARG A 80 -2.09 -6.51 -0.39
N SER A 81 -3.29 -6.04 -0.73
CA SER A 81 -4.44 -6.09 0.17
C SER A 81 -4.83 -7.52 0.52
N ASN A 82 -4.81 -8.43 -0.47
CA ASN A 82 -5.08 -9.85 -0.25
C ASN A 82 -4.02 -10.48 0.66
N GLY A 83 -2.75 -10.10 0.52
CA GLY A 83 -1.68 -10.53 1.43
C GLY A 83 -1.93 -10.11 2.88
N ILE A 84 -2.36 -8.86 3.09
CA ILE A 84 -2.73 -8.36 4.43
C ILE A 84 -3.96 -9.09 4.98
N ILE A 85 -5.00 -9.30 4.16
CA ILE A 85 -6.21 -10.03 4.59
C ILE A 85 -5.86 -11.47 4.98
N ARG A 86 -4.97 -12.11 4.22
CA ARG A 86 -4.46 -13.45 4.52
C ARG A 86 -3.73 -13.47 5.88
N GLU A 87 -2.80 -12.55 6.09
CA GLU A 87 -2.09 -12.40 7.37
C GLU A 87 -3.08 -12.28 8.54
N ILE A 88 -4.05 -11.36 8.43
CA ILE A 88 -5.09 -11.16 9.44
C ILE A 88 -5.94 -12.43 9.67
N GLY A 89 -6.26 -13.17 8.61
CA GLY A 89 -7.06 -14.40 8.69
C GLY A 89 -6.31 -15.56 9.34
N GLU A 90 -5.00 -15.67 9.08
CA GLU A 90 -4.14 -16.74 9.59
C GLU A 90 -3.70 -16.45 11.04
N ASP A 91 -3.47 -15.19 11.39
CA ASP A 91 -2.95 -14.76 12.69
C ASP A 91 -3.97 -14.89 13.85
N PRO A 92 -3.50 -15.06 15.11
CA PRO A 92 -4.37 -15.05 16.27
C PRO A 92 -5.02 -13.68 16.49
N LEU A 93 -5.98 -13.61 17.43
CA LEU A 93 -6.57 -12.33 17.83
C LEU A 93 -5.45 -11.33 18.21
N PRO A 94 -5.40 -10.13 17.61
CA PRO A 94 -4.36 -9.15 17.89
C PRO A 94 -4.22 -8.84 19.38
N THR A 95 -2.97 -8.69 19.83
CA THR A 95 -2.66 -8.32 21.21
C THR A 95 -3.25 -6.96 21.55
N GLY A 96 -3.97 -6.87 22.67
CA GLY A 96 -4.62 -5.64 23.13
C GLY A 96 -6.11 -5.55 22.82
N ILE A 97 -6.66 -6.51 22.05
CA ILE A 97 -8.12 -6.67 21.93
C ILE A 97 -8.62 -7.53 23.09
N ASP A 98 -9.61 -7.03 23.81
CA ASP A 98 -10.32 -7.80 24.84
C ASP A 98 -11.05 -9.00 24.18
N PRO A 99 -10.72 -10.25 24.56
CA PRO A 99 -11.36 -11.44 23.98
C PRO A 99 -12.88 -11.50 24.17
N SER A 100 -13.44 -10.77 25.13
CA SER A 100 -14.89 -10.69 25.37
C SER A 100 -15.60 -9.61 24.54
N SER A 101 -14.85 -8.75 23.86
CA SER A 101 -15.38 -7.61 23.09
C SER A 101 -16.15 -8.03 21.83
N LEU A 102 -16.96 -7.11 21.31
CA LEU A 102 -17.62 -7.27 20.01
C LEU A 102 -16.60 -7.40 18.87
N ASP A 103 -15.46 -6.72 18.98
CA ASP A 103 -14.39 -6.78 17.98
C ASP A 103 -13.77 -8.19 17.90
N ALA A 104 -13.52 -8.82 19.06
CA ALA A 104 -13.05 -10.21 19.11
C ALA A 104 -14.09 -11.16 18.49
N GLN A 105 -15.38 -10.98 18.79
CA GLN A 105 -16.45 -11.79 18.20
C GLN A 105 -16.52 -11.63 16.67
N ASN A 106 -16.39 -10.41 16.16
CA ASN A 106 -16.38 -10.15 14.72
C ASN A 106 -15.13 -10.72 14.04
N PHE A 107 -13.97 -10.61 14.69
CA PHE A 107 -12.72 -11.23 14.22
C PHE A 107 -12.86 -12.75 14.09
N TYR A 108 -13.41 -13.43 15.11
CA TYR A 108 -13.61 -14.88 15.04
C TYR A 108 -14.62 -15.30 13.96
N LYS A 109 -15.67 -14.51 13.71
CA LYS A 109 -16.60 -14.77 12.58
C LYS A 109 -15.89 -14.65 11.23
N MET A 110 -15.11 -13.59 11.03
CA MET A 110 -14.32 -13.42 9.81
C MET A 110 -13.32 -14.57 9.63
N LYS A 111 -12.62 -14.97 10.71
CA LYS A 111 -11.66 -16.08 10.69
C LYS A 111 -12.33 -17.42 10.38
N ALA A 112 -13.54 -17.65 10.90
CA ALA A 112 -14.30 -18.85 10.57
C ALA A 112 -14.63 -18.94 9.07
N ILE A 113 -15.03 -17.84 8.44
CA ILE A 113 -15.28 -17.78 6.99
C ILE A 113 -13.98 -18.03 6.21
N TYR A 114 -12.88 -17.37 6.61
CA TYR A 114 -11.56 -17.59 5.99
C TYR A 114 -11.16 -19.07 6.04
N ASN A 115 -11.22 -19.68 7.22
CA ASN A 115 -10.87 -21.09 7.41
C ASN A 115 -11.77 -22.02 6.60
N SER A 116 -13.09 -21.77 6.54
CA SER A 116 -14.00 -22.62 5.75
C SER A 116 -13.69 -22.66 4.25
N TYR A 117 -13.05 -21.61 3.73
CA TYR A 117 -12.66 -21.56 2.32
C TYR A 117 -11.27 -22.16 2.08
N MET A 118 -10.36 -22.04 3.07
CA MET A 118 -9.00 -22.55 2.98
C MET A 118 -8.87 -24.02 3.39
N ASP A 119 -9.89 -24.61 4.01
CA ASP A 119 -10.00 -26.02 4.37
C ASP A 119 -10.28 -26.87 3.12
N VAL A 120 -9.31 -26.92 2.22
CA VAL A 120 -9.31 -27.80 1.05
C VAL A 120 -8.55 -29.07 1.41
N ASP A 121 -9.25 -30.21 1.35
CA ASP A 121 -8.63 -31.53 1.52
C ASP A 121 -7.46 -31.71 0.52
N PRO A 122 -6.34 -32.35 0.93
CA PRO A 122 -5.18 -32.57 0.07
C PRO A 122 -5.44 -33.46 -1.15
#